data_AF-A0A1Z4V9G8-F1
#
_entry.id   AF-A0A1Z4V9G8-F1
#
_cell.length_a   1.000
_cell.length_b   1.000
_cell.length_c   1.000
_cell.angle_alpha   90.00
_cell.angle_beta   90.00
_cell.angle_gamma   90.00
#
_symmetry.space_group_name_H-M   'P 1'
#
loop_
_entity.id
_entity.type
_entity.pdbx_description
1 polymer ?
#
loop_
_entity_poly.entity_id
_entity_poly.type
_entity_poly.pdbx_seq_one_letter_code
_entity_poly.pdbx_strand_id
1 'polypeptide(L)'
;MRRPGADYLRDGIYELRAKHIRVQYRILYFFHGQNVAILAQAITKEQAAVPAIDIERAIARKRLFEESPEAHTYHEEEDDDDVQD
;
A
#
# COMPACT_ATOMS: atom_id res chain seq x y z
N MET A 1 12.57 9.79 -21.67
CA MET A 1 12.57 8.59 -20.81
C MET A 1 11.27 8.55 -20.03
N ARG A 2 10.50 7.44 -20.11
CA ARG A 2 9.28 7.27 -19.31
C ARG A 2 9.69 6.99 -17.86
N ARG A 3 9.05 7.65 -16.88
CA ARG A 3 9.26 7.33 -15.47
C ARG A 3 8.78 5.90 -15.18
N PRO A 4 9.46 5.14 -14.32
CA PRO A 4 9.07 3.77 -14.01
C PRO A 4 7.68 3.74 -13.33
N GLY A 5 6.97 2.63 -13.51
CA GLY A 5 5.62 2.42 -12.95
C GLY A 5 5.63 2.34 -11.42
N ALA A 6 6.74 1.90 -10.84
CA ALA A 6 7.02 1.96 -9.42
C ALA A 6 8.37 2.63 -9.16
N ASP A 7 8.53 3.23 -7.98
CA ASP A 7 9.74 3.97 -7.59
C ASP A 7 10.01 3.80 -6.10
N TYR A 8 11.28 3.81 -5.70
CA TYR A 8 11.64 3.85 -4.29
C TYR A 8 11.61 5.30 -3.78
N LEU A 9 11.03 5.52 -2.61
CA LEU A 9 11.01 6.85 -1.97
C LEU A 9 12.08 6.93 -0.88
N ARG A 10 11.85 6.27 0.26
CA ARG A 10 12.77 6.15 1.41
C ARG A 10 12.20 5.19 2.46
N ASP A 11 13.04 4.74 3.39
CA ASP A 11 12.66 3.95 4.58
C ASP A 11 11.80 2.71 4.28
N GLY A 12 12.10 2.06 3.14
CA GLY A 12 11.35 0.89 2.68
C GLY A 12 9.99 1.19 2.04
N ILE A 13 9.65 2.46 1.83
CA ILE A 13 8.43 2.89 1.14
C ILE A 13 8.70 3.06 -0.35
N TYR A 14 7.79 2.51 -1.14
CA TYR A 14 7.75 2.60 -2.59
C TYR A 14 6.47 3.31 -3.02
N GLU A 15 6.52 3.91 -4.20
CA GLU A 15 5.37 4.47 -4.90
C GLU A 15 4.99 3.55 -6.07
N LEU A 16 3.70 3.26 -6.24
CA LEU A 16 3.11 2.71 -7.46
C LEU A 16 2.24 3.79 -8.12
N ARG A 17 2.47 4.03 -9.42
CA ARG A 17 1.76 5.05 -10.19
C ARG A 17 0.63 4.41 -10.98
N ALA A 18 -0.60 4.57 -10.49
CA ALA A 18 -1.79 4.02 -11.12
C ALA A 18 -2.62 5.13 -11.77
N LYS A 19 -3.11 4.91 -12.98
CA LYS A 19 -4.04 5.83 -13.65
C LYS A 19 -5.41 5.16 -13.74
N HIS A 20 -6.44 5.84 -13.24
CA HIS A 20 -7.82 5.42 -13.41
C HIS A 20 -8.62 6.57 -14.00
N ILE A 21 -9.08 6.39 -15.25
CA ILE A 21 -9.80 7.41 -16.02
C ILE A 21 -8.97 8.71 -16.11
N ARG A 22 -9.39 9.77 -15.39
CA ARG A 22 -8.74 11.09 -15.33
C ARG A 22 -7.86 11.29 -14.10
N VAL A 23 -7.92 10.37 -13.13
CA VAL A 23 -7.19 10.47 -11.86
C VAL A 23 -5.87 9.71 -11.95
N GLN A 24 -4.81 10.36 -11.50
CA GLN A 24 -3.49 9.74 -11.33
C GLN A 24 -3.29 9.51 -9.83
N TYR A 25 -3.31 8.25 -9.41
CA TYR A 25 -3.03 7.85 -8.05
C TYR A 25 -1.55 7.58 -7.85
N ARG A 26 -1.09 7.86 -6.64
CA ARG A 26 0.20 7.43 -6.11
C ARG A 26 -0.10 6.56 -4.91
N ILE A 27 0.09 5.26 -5.08
CA ILE A 27 -0.13 4.27 -4.03
C ILE A 27 1.21 4.07 -3.33
N LEU A 28 1.25 4.35 -2.03
CA LEU A 28 2.43 4.11 -1.20
C LEU A 28 2.31 2.71 -0.62
N TYR A 29 3.37 1.92 -0.79
CA TYR A 29 3.40 0.53 -0.36
C TYR A 29 4.77 0.14 0.17
N PHE A 30 4.83 -0.97 0.89
CA PHE A 30 6.06 -1.61 1.33
C PHE A 30 5.94 -3.12 1.15
N PHE A 31 7.08 -3.82 1.18
CA PHE A 31 7.09 -5.27 1.12
C PHE A 31 7.10 -5.87 2.52
N HIS A 32 6.33 -6.93 2.71
CA HIS A 32 6.41 -7.82 3.87
C HIS A 32 6.85 -9.20 3.39
N GLY A 33 8.00 -9.68 3.89
CA GLY A 33 8.64 -10.88 3.35
C GLY A 33 9.05 -10.71 1.88
N GLN A 34 9.02 -11.80 1.12
CA GLN A 34 9.50 -11.82 -0.27
C GLN A 34 8.43 -11.45 -1.31
N ASN A 35 7.15 -11.74 -1.04
CA ASN A 35 6.12 -11.77 -2.08
C ASN A 35 4.87 -10.94 -1.77
N VAL A 36 4.80 -10.30 -0.59
CA VAL A 36 3.60 -9.53 -0.20
C VAL A 36 3.91 -8.04 -0.28
N ALA A 37 3.11 -7.31 -1.05
CA ALA A 37 3.11 -5.85 -1.06
C ALA A 37 1.91 -5.33 -0.26
N ILE A 38 2.17 -4.59 0.80
CA ILE A 38 1.16 -3.98 1.65
C ILE A 38 0.92 -2.54 1.19
N LEU A 39 -0.31 -2.23 0.76
CA LEU A 39 -0.70 -0.89 0.33
C LEU A 39 -1.00 -0.03 1.57
N ALA A 40 -0.07 0.84 1.95
CA ALA A 40 -0.18 1.63 3.16
C ALA A 40 -1.15 2.81 3.03
N GLN A 41 -1.22 3.42 1.85
CA GLN A 41 -2.21 4.46 1.50
C GLN A 41 -2.17 4.79 -0.01
N ALA A 42 -3.19 5.48 -0.50
CA ALA A 42 -3.20 6.07 -1.84
C ALA A 42 -3.54 7.56 -1.78
N ILE A 43 -2.87 8.36 -2.60
CA ILE A 43 -3.15 9.78 -2.77
C ILE A 43 -3.36 10.11 -4.24
N THR A 44 -4.10 11.17 -4.52
CA THR A 44 -4.18 11.73 -5.87
C THR A 44 -2.92 12.57 -6.15
N LYS A 45 -2.48 12.58 -7.41
CA LYS A 45 -1.34 13.39 -7.83
C LYS A 45 -1.75 14.86 -7.89
N GLU A 46 -1.44 15.59 -6.84
CA GLU A 46 -1.54 17.06 -6.84
C GLU A 46 -0.22 17.72 -7.25
N GLN A 47 0.91 17.15 -6.83
CA GLN A 47 2.25 17.72 -7.02
C GLN A 47 3.19 16.78 -7.79
N ALA A 48 4.41 17.26 -8.08
CA ALA A 48 5.42 16.52 -8.82
C ALA A 48 6.08 15.40 -7.99
N ALA A 49 6.26 15.63 -6.68
CA ALA A 49 6.73 14.66 -5.71
C ALA A 49 5.59 14.19 -4.80
N VAL A 50 5.78 13.06 -4.13
CA VAL A 50 4.91 12.66 -3.01
C VAL A 50 5.20 13.60 -1.83
N PRO A 51 4.19 14.19 -1.17
CA PRO A 51 4.41 15.01 0.02
C PRO A 51 5.12 14.23 1.13
N ALA A 52 6.06 14.86 1.82
CA ALA A 52 6.83 14.20 2.88
C ALA A 52 5.92 13.61 3.97
N ILE A 53 4.86 14.32 4.35
CA ILE A 53 3.89 13.88 5.37
C ILE A 53 3.21 12.56 5.01
N ASP A 54 2.96 12.32 3.72
CA ASP A 54 2.35 11.08 3.24
C ASP A 54 3.34 9.91 3.31
N ILE A 55 4.62 10.18 3.06
CA ILE A 55 5.69 9.20 3.25
C ILE A 55 5.85 8.88 4.74
N GLU A 56 5.87 9.88 5.63
CA GLU A 56 5.96 9.65 7.08
C GLU A 56 4.80 8.80 7.61
N ARG A 57 3.58 9.06 7.14
CA ARG A 57 2.41 8.25 7.49
C ARG A 57 2.55 6.80 6.99
N ALA A 58 3.07 6.60 5.78
CA ALA A 58 3.34 5.25 5.27
C ALA A 58 4.41 4.52 6.09
N ILE A 59 5.47 5.21 6.53
CA ILE A 59 6.50 4.66 7.42
C ILE A 59 5.89 4.27 8.77
N ALA A 60 5.04 5.13 9.36
CA ALA A 60 4.38 4.82 10.62
C ALA A 60 3.48 3.57 10.52
N ARG A 61 2.69 3.46 9.45
CA ARG A 61 1.86 2.26 9.19
C ARG A 61 2.69 1.01 8.96
N LYS A 62 3.81 1.12 8.23
CA LYS A 62 4.76 0.03 8.04
C LYS A 62 5.26 -0.50 9.39
N ARG A 63 5.69 0.39 10.30
CA ARG A 63 6.17 0.00 11.64
C ARG A 63 5.09 -0.71 12.44
N LEU A 64 3.87 -0.17 12.48
CA LEU A 64 2.74 -0.81 13.16
C LEU A 64 2.44 -2.20 12.60
N PHE A 65 2.43 -2.34 11.26
CA PHE A 65 2.24 -3.64 10.62
C PHE A 65 3.36 -4.63 10.96
N GLU A 66 4.63 -4.19 10.95
CA GLU A 66 5.77 -5.05 11.30
C GLU A 66 5.78 -5.47 12.78
N GLU A 67 5.22 -4.66 13.67
CA GLU A 67 5.07 -4.99 15.09
C GLU A 67 3.98 -6.06 15.34
N SER A 68 2.91 -6.06 14.53
CA SER A 68 1.85 -7.07 14.64
C SER A 68 1.14 -7.32 13.29
N PRO A 69 1.72 -8.14 12.41
CA PRO A 69 1.15 -8.40 11.08
C PRO A 69 -0.25 -9.02 11.13
N GLU A 70 -0.46 -9.95 12.07
CA GLU A 70 -1.75 -10.65 12.24
C GLU A 70 -2.87 -9.68 12.63
N ALA A 71 -2.62 -8.78 13.58
CA ALA A 71 -3.61 -7.79 14.01
C ALA A 71 -3.94 -6.74 12.92
N HIS A 72 -3.09 -6.62 11.91
CA HIS A 72 -3.24 -5.70 10.79
C HIS A 72 -3.52 -6.40 9.46
N THR A 73 -3.88 -7.68 9.52
CA THR A 73 -4.32 -8.48 8.37
C THR A 73 -5.76 -8.91 8.60
N TYR A 74 -6.63 -8.60 7.64
CA TYR A 74 -7.98 -9.13 7.64
C TYR A 74 -7.96 -10.57 7.17
N HIS A 75 -8.63 -11.44 7.92
CA HIS A 75 -8.93 -12.81 7.54
C HIS A 75 -10.45 -12.91 7.38
N GLU A 76 -10.90 -13.36 6.21
CA GLU A 76 -12.30 -13.71 6.00
C GLU A 76 -12.57 -15.00 6.79
N GLU A 77 -13.57 -14.98 7.67
CA GLU A 77 -14.07 -16.20 8.31
C GLU A 77 -14.93 -16.93 7.26
N GLU A 78 -14.60 -18.18 6.93
CA GLU A 78 -15.46 -19.00 6.07
C GLU A 78 -16.72 -19.35 6.89
N ASP A 79 -17.86 -18.73 6.56
CA ASP A 79 -19.15 -19.11 7.13
C ASP A 79 -19.54 -20.50 6.56
N ASP A 80 -19.45 -21.54 7.39
CA ASP A 80 -19.81 -22.95 7.13
C ASP A 80 -21.34 -23.17 6.92
N ASP A 81 -22.09 -22.21 6.37
CA ASP A 81 -23.57 -22.23 6.37
C ASP A 81 -24.26 -22.63 5.05
N ASP A 82 -23.54 -23.00 3.99
CA ASP A 82 -24.13 -23.35 2.68
C ASP A 82 -24.01 -24.84 2.27
N VAL A 83 -24.18 -25.76 3.23
CA VAL A 83 -24.57 -27.15 2.93
C VAL A 83 -25.77 -27.55 3.79
N GLN A 84 -26.97 -27.19 3.32
CA GLN A 84 -28.20 -27.90 3.71
C GLN A 84 -28.60 -28.86 2.59
N ASP A 85 -28.83 -30.11 3.01
CA ASP A 85 -29.20 -31.33 2.27
C ASP A 85 -30.21 -31.17 1.12
#